data_AF-M1P9W5-F1
#
_entry.id   AF-M1P9W5-F1
#
_cell.length_a   1.000
_cell.length_b   1.000
_cell.length_c   1.000
_cell.angle_alpha   90.00
_cell.angle_beta   90.00
_cell.angle_gamma   90.00
#
_symmetry.space_group_name_H-M   'P 1'
#
loop_
_entity.id
_entity.type
_entity.pdbx_description
1 polymer ?
#
loop_
_entity_poly.entity_id
_entity_poly.type
_entity_poly.pdbx_seq_one_letter_code
_entity_poly.pdbx_strand_id
1 'polypeptide(L)'
;MDSDESERVKKEWLERMKREGKLTRNPTEDHKFGLKVLQNTTRREILISLGSERKSFEEIKEKFNLNNSMANFHLNMLEDALYIEKVEEEGKTFYIPTPRGEGYVENVEMKK
;
A
#
# COMPACT_ATOMS: atom_id res chain seq x y z
N MET A 1 9.29 -7.11 15.47
CA MET A 1 8.44 -8.22 15.01
C MET A 1 9.31 -9.44 14.91
N ASP A 2 8.87 -10.58 15.40
CA ASP A 2 9.62 -11.84 15.25
C ASP A 2 9.59 -12.29 13.78
N SER A 3 10.67 -12.86 13.25
CA SER A 3 10.74 -13.23 11.81
C SER A 3 9.62 -14.19 11.43
N ASP A 4 9.29 -15.11 12.34
CA ASP A 4 8.28 -16.14 12.14
C ASP A 4 6.86 -15.55 12.12
N GLU A 5 6.62 -14.45 12.83
CA GLU A 5 5.35 -13.72 12.84
C GLU A 5 5.12 -13.00 11.51
N SER A 6 6.13 -12.29 11.00
CA SER A 6 6.05 -11.58 9.72
C SER A 6 5.83 -12.54 8.53
N GLU A 7 6.47 -13.71 8.54
CA GLU A 7 6.26 -14.74 7.51
C GLU A 7 4.83 -15.29 7.51
N ARG A 8 4.26 -15.52 8.69
CA ARG A 8 2.87 -15.96 8.84
C ARG A 8 1.89 -14.93 8.31
N VAL A 9 2.04 -13.66 8.72
CA VAL A 9 1.19 -12.55 8.27
C VAL A 9 1.23 -12.42 6.74
N LYS A 10 2.44 -12.46 6.15
CA LYS A 10 2.61 -12.42 4.70
C LYS A 10 1.92 -13.58 3.99
N LYS A 11 2.03 -14.79 4.52
CA LYS A 11 1.41 -16.00 3.94
C LYS A 11 -0.12 -15.91 4.01
N GLU A 12 -0.68 -15.53 5.16
CA GLU A 12 -2.12 -15.35 5.34
C GLU A 12 -2.68 -14.27 4.40
N TRP A 13 -1.97 -13.15 4.27
CA TRP A 13 -2.31 -12.09 3.34
C TRP A 13 -2.29 -12.57 1.88
N LEU A 14 -1.26 -13.31 1.46
CA LEU A 14 -1.16 -13.85 0.09
C LEU A 14 -2.31 -14.81 -0.25
N GLU A 15 -2.65 -15.72 0.65
CA GLU A 15 -3.79 -16.64 0.47
C GLU A 15 -5.11 -15.86 0.38
N ARG A 16 -5.29 -14.80 1.18
CA ARG A 16 -6.45 -13.90 1.07
C ARG A 16 -6.50 -13.23 -0.30
N MET A 17 -5.41 -12.61 -0.77
CA MET A 17 -5.35 -11.93 -2.07
C MET A 17 -5.64 -12.88 -3.23
N LYS A 18 -5.16 -14.13 -3.13
CA LYS A 18 -5.45 -15.18 -4.12
C LYS A 18 -6.93 -15.52 -4.15
N ARG A 19 -7.56 -15.73 -2.99
CA ARG A 19 -8.99 -16.03 -2.86
C ARG A 19 -9.88 -14.88 -3.35
N GLU A 20 -9.48 -13.64 -3.11
CA GLU A 20 -10.18 -12.43 -3.57
C GLU A 20 -9.94 -12.12 -5.06
N GLY A 21 -9.08 -12.89 -5.75
CA GLY A 21 -8.77 -12.67 -7.16
C GLY A 21 -7.93 -11.41 -7.43
N LYS A 22 -7.29 -10.84 -6.40
CA LYS A 22 -6.48 -9.61 -6.52
C LYS A 22 -5.10 -9.85 -7.12
N LEU A 23 -4.61 -11.10 -7.11
CA LEU A 23 -3.37 -11.50 -7.78
C LEU A 23 -3.59 -11.70 -9.29
N THR A 24 -3.81 -10.59 -10.00
CA THR A 24 -4.19 -10.58 -11.42
C THR A 24 -3.02 -10.65 -12.39
N ARG A 25 -1.79 -10.45 -11.90
CA ARG A 25 -0.56 -10.39 -12.71
C ARG A 25 0.37 -11.54 -12.37
N ASN A 26 1.13 -12.01 -13.35
CA ASN A 26 2.24 -12.92 -13.04
C ASN A 26 3.36 -12.17 -12.29
N PRO A 27 4.28 -12.87 -11.59
CA PRO A 27 5.29 -12.21 -10.76
C PRO A 27 6.16 -11.17 -11.49
N THR A 28 6.50 -11.41 -12.75
CA THR A 28 7.31 -10.49 -13.56
C THR A 28 6.53 -9.22 -13.90
N GLU A 29 5.27 -9.36 -14.31
CA GLU A 29 4.39 -8.24 -14.60
C GLU A 29 4.07 -7.42 -13.37
N ASP A 30 3.80 -8.08 -12.25
CA ASP A 30 3.58 -7.46 -10.95
C ASP A 30 4.79 -6.63 -10.51
N HIS A 31 6.00 -7.17 -10.63
CA HIS A 31 7.21 -6.45 -10.28
C HIS A 31 7.42 -5.21 -11.16
N LYS A 32 7.24 -5.35 -12.48
CA LYS A 32 7.32 -4.22 -13.42
C LYS A 32 6.29 -3.15 -13.11
N PHE A 33 5.06 -3.55 -12.81
CA PHE A 33 3.98 -2.64 -12.45
C PHE A 33 4.27 -1.90 -11.15
N GLY A 34 4.69 -2.62 -10.11
CA GLY A 34 5.09 -2.04 -8.83
C GLY A 34 6.22 -1.01 -8.98
N LEU A 35 7.23 -1.30 -9.80
CA LEU A 35 8.30 -0.34 -10.12
C LEU A 35 7.74 0.93 -10.78
N LYS A 36 6.88 0.79 -11.81
CA LYS A 36 6.23 1.91 -12.48
C LYS A 36 5.41 2.77 -11.52
N VAL A 37 4.67 2.15 -10.61
CA VAL A 37 3.90 2.87 -9.58
C VAL A 37 4.83 3.67 -8.67
N LEU A 38 5.89 3.05 -8.14
CA LEU A 38 6.80 3.70 -7.21
C LEU A 38 7.73 4.75 -7.83
N GLN A 39 7.81 4.90 -9.16
CA GLN A 39 8.59 5.98 -9.79
C GLN A 39 8.05 7.38 -9.46
N ASN A 40 6.78 7.52 -9.06
CA ASN A 40 6.21 8.80 -8.65
C ASN A 40 6.49 9.12 -7.17
N THR A 41 7.04 10.31 -6.91
CA THR A 41 7.45 10.75 -5.57
C THR A 41 6.27 10.82 -4.59
N THR A 42 5.15 11.42 -4.98
CA THR A 42 3.97 11.54 -4.11
C THR A 42 3.48 10.17 -3.62
N ARG A 43 3.46 9.15 -4.49
CA ARG A 43 3.06 7.79 -4.09
C ARG A 43 4.02 7.16 -3.09
N ARG A 44 5.34 7.37 -3.25
CA ARG A 44 6.33 6.90 -2.26
C ARG A 44 6.13 7.61 -0.93
N GLU A 45 5.91 8.92 -0.96
CA GLU A 45 5.72 9.71 0.27
C GLU A 45 4.40 9.36 0.97
N ILE A 46 3.32 9.07 0.25
CA ILE A 46 2.08 8.54 0.83
C ILE A 46 2.37 7.25 1.58
N LEU A 47 3.07 6.29 0.95
CA LEU A 47 3.47 5.03 1.59
C LEU A 47 4.32 5.24 2.84
N ILE A 48 5.37 6.06 2.75
CA ILE A 48 6.21 6.42 3.90
C ILE A 48 5.37 7.08 5.00
N SER A 49 4.41 7.91 4.63
CA SER A 49 3.56 8.60 5.60
C SER A 49 2.60 7.66 6.32
N LEU A 50 2.15 6.58 5.67
CA LEU A 50 1.37 5.52 6.30
C LEU A 50 2.23 4.76 7.31
N GLY A 51 3.50 4.48 6.98
CA GLY A 51 4.38 3.71 7.86
C GLY A 51 3.78 2.33 8.13
N SER A 52 3.48 2.04 9.40
CA SER A 52 2.72 0.86 9.85
C SER A 52 1.34 1.23 10.39
N GLU A 53 0.88 2.47 10.18
CA GLU A 53 -0.40 2.98 10.66
C GLU A 53 -1.44 3.08 9.54
N ARG A 54 -2.71 3.06 9.92
CA ARG A 54 -3.82 3.40 9.01
C ARG A 54 -4.04 4.91 8.96
N LYS A 55 -4.44 5.44 7.79
CA LYS A 55 -4.87 6.84 7.63
C LYS A 55 -6.15 6.94 6.82
N SER A 56 -7.00 7.91 7.15
CA SER A 56 -8.19 8.20 6.38
C SER A 56 -7.86 8.86 5.05
N PHE A 57 -8.80 8.77 4.10
CA PHE A 57 -8.71 9.48 2.82
C PHE A 57 -8.49 10.99 3.01
N GLU A 58 -9.21 11.60 3.97
CA GLU A 58 -9.11 13.03 4.26
C GLU A 58 -7.75 13.42 4.83
N GLU A 59 -7.19 12.64 5.78
CA GLU A 59 -5.85 12.89 6.33
C GLU A 59 -4.76 12.84 5.24
N ILE A 60 -4.84 11.87 4.33
CA ILE A 60 -3.89 11.75 3.21
C ILE A 60 -4.06 12.95 2.26
N LYS A 61 -5.30 13.27 1.90
CA LYS A 61 -5.60 14.39 1.00
C LYS A 61 -5.08 15.71 1.54
N GLU A 62 -5.32 16.00 2.81
CA GLU A 62 -4.86 17.21 3.49
C GLU A 62 -3.34 17.26 3.57
N LYS A 63 -2.69 16.18 4.04
CA LYS A 63 -1.23 16.12 4.20
C LYS A 63 -0.47 16.38 2.91
N PHE A 64 -0.99 15.88 1.78
CA PHE A 64 -0.36 16.01 0.47
C PHE A 64 -0.94 17.14 -0.38
N ASN A 65 -1.82 17.97 0.18
CA ASN A 65 -2.50 19.07 -0.51
C ASN A 65 -3.12 18.63 -1.86
N LEU A 66 -3.81 17.49 -1.85
CA LEU A 66 -4.42 16.90 -3.03
C LEU A 66 -5.90 17.30 -3.12
N ASN A 67 -6.44 17.33 -4.34
CA ASN A 67 -7.89 17.28 -4.51
C ASN A 67 -8.38 15.82 -4.54
N ASN A 68 -9.69 15.61 -4.47
CA ASN A 68 -10.28 14.27 -4.42
C ASN A 68 -9.87 13.39 -5.61
N SER A 69 -9.77 13.96 -6.81
CA SER A 69 -9.40 13.21 -8.02
C SER A 69 -7.95 12.72 -7.95
N MET A 70 -7.02 13.60 -7.57
CA MET A 70 -5.61 13.25 -7.43
C MET A 70 -5.39 12.24 -6.30
N ALA A 71 -6.03 12.45 -5.14
CA ALA A 71 -5.93 11.51 -4.02
C ALA A 71 -6.41 10.11 -4.44
N ASN A 72 -7.60 10.00 -5.04
CA ASN A 72 -8.12 8.73 -5.55
C ASN A 72 -7.17 8.12 -6.59
N PHE A 73 -6.64 8.90 -7.52
CA PHE A 73 -5.72 8.38 -8.53
C PHE A 73 -4.45 7.79 -7.90
N HIS A 74 -3.84 8.49 -6.95
CA HIS A 74 -2.63 8.00 -6.28
C HIS A 74 -2.90 6.75 -5.44
N LEU A 75 -4.00 6.75 -4.68
CA LEU A 75 -4.38 5.65 -3.79
C LEU A 75 -4.80 4.40 -4.57
N ASN A 76 -5.60 4.54 -5.62
CA ASN A 76 -5.97 3.42 -6.49
C ASN A 76 -4.73 2.79 -7.14
N MET A 77 -3.77 3.59 -7.60
CA MET A 77 -2.52 3.08 -8.17
C MET A 77 -1.67 2.30 -7.15
N LEU A 78 -1.70 2.71 -5.88
CA LEU A 78 -1.00 2.01 -4.79
C LEU A 78 -1.72 0.72 -4.39
N GLU A 79 -3.05 0.74 -4.37
CA GLU A 79 -3.91 -0.42 -4.10
C GLU A 79 -3.79 -1.47 -5.23
N ASP A 80 -3.86 -1.04 -6.48
CA ASP A 80 -3.70 -1.91 -7.67
C ASP A 80 -2.32 -2.59 -7.74
N ALA A 81 -1.31 -1.96 -7.12
CA ALA A 81 0.05 -2.49 -6.98
C ALA A 81 0.28 -3.24 -5.66
N LEU A 82 -0.80 -3.46 -4.89
CA LEU A 82 -0.83 -4.23 -3.66
C LEU A 82 0.06 -3.68 -2.54
N TYR A 83 0.34 -2.37 -2.53
CA TYR A 83 1.11 -1.72 -1.46
C TYR A 83 0.24 -1.24 -0.30
N ILE A 84 -1.03 -0.94 -0.56
CA ILE A 84 -2.02 -0.55 0.44
C ILE A 84 -3.32 -1.30 0.22
N GLU A 85 -4.18 -1.35 1.23
CA GLU A 85 -5.55 -1.83 1.14
C GLU A 85 -6.52 -0.74 1.59
N LYS A 86 -7.64 -0.61 0.87
CA LYS A 86 -8.75 0.24 1.26
C LYS A 86 -9.66 -0.49 2.24
N VAL A 87 -10.03 0.19 3.32
CA VAL A 87 -10.97 -0.31 4.35
C VAL A 87 -12.07 0.72 4.55
N GLU A 88 -13.32 0.28 4.57
CA GLU A 88 -14.47 1.14 4.86
C GLU A 88 -15.03 0.80 6.25
N GLU A 89 -15.04 1.78 7.15
CA GLU A 89 -15.51 1.66 8.53
C GLU A 89 -16.37 2.88 8.89
N GLU A 90 -17.57 2.66 9.42
CA GLU A 90 -18.47 3.72 9.89
C GLU A 90 -18.72 4.84 8.85
N GLY A 91 -18.78 4.49 7.56
CA GLY A 91 -18.96 5.44 6.46
C GLY A 91 -17.71 6.26 6.09
N LYS A 92 -16.55 5.92 6.67
CA LYS A 92 -15.25 6.54 6.35
C LYS A 92 -14.35 5.55 5.61
N THR A 93 -13.53 6.09 4.72
CA THR A 93 -12.50 5.33 3.99
C THR A 93 -11.13 5.50 4.66
N PHE A 94 -10.47 4.38 4.92
CA PHE A 94 -9.12 4.29 5.44
C PHE A 94 -8.23 3.49 4.49
N TYR A 95 -6.92 3.73 4.58
CA TYR A 95 -5.90 3.00 3.88
C TYR A 95 -4.88 2.46 4.87
N ILE A 96 -4.52 1.20 4.70
CA ILE A 96 -3.59 0.46 5.55
C ILE A 96 -2.48 -0.09 4.67
N PRO A 97 -1.19 -0.04 5.09
CA PRO A 97 -0.12 -0.69 4.35
C PRO A 97 -0.33 -2.21 4.33
N THR A 98 -0.01 -2.85 3.22
CA THR A 98 0.08 -4.32 3.16
C THR A 98 1.47 -4.78 3.65
N PRO A 99 1.71 -6.08 3.85
CA PRO A 99 3.06 -6.58 4.12
C PRO A 99 4.09 -6.17 3.04
N ARG A 100 3.64 -5.96 1.80
CA ARG A 100 4.48 -5.42 0.71
C ARG A 100 4.77 -3.93 0.91
N GLY A 101 3.77 -3.16 1.32
CA GLY A 101 3.90 -1.74 1.69
C GLY A 101 4.87 -1.53 2.84
N GLU A 102 4.69 -2.27 3.93
CA GLU A 102 5.56 -2.22 5.10
C GLU A 102 7.00 -2.57 4.73
N GLY A 103 7.21 -3.70 4.04
CA GLY A 103 8.55 -4.09 3.58
C GLY A 103 9.20 -3.07 2.64
N TYR A 104 8.43 -2.30 1.87
CA TYR A 104 8.99 -1.18 1.10
C TYR A 104 9.48 -0.05 2.02
N VAL A 105 8.67 0.36 2.99
CA VAL A 105 9.00 1.45 3.93
C VAL A 105 10.24 1.09 4.74
N GLU A 106 10.28 -0.11 5.33
CA GLU A 106 11.42 -0.63 6.08
C GLU A 106 12.73 -0.55 5.25
N ASN A 107 12.69 -1.00 4.00
CA ASN A 107 13.85 -0.96 3.11
C ASN A 107 14.28 0.46 2.70
N VAL A 108 13.36 1.42 2.69
CA VAL A 108 13.66 2.83 2.43
C VAL A 108 14.24 3.50 3.68
N GLU A 109 13.70 3.20 4.85
CA GLU A 109 14.17 3.73 6.13
C GLU A 109 15.54 3.18 6.52
N MET A 110 15.82 1.90 6.30
CA MET A 110 17.15 1.30 6.51
C MET A 110 18.25 1.91 5.61
N LYS A 111 17.87 2.65 4.56
CA LYS A 111 18.82 3.34 3.65
C LYS A 111 19.06 4.80 4.02
N LYS A 112 18.41 5.32 5.07
CA LYS A 112 18.66 6.66 5.60
C LYS A 112 19.62 6.61 6.78
#